data_AF-A0A834DQZ6-F1
#
_entry.id   AF-A0A834DQZ6-F1
#
_cell.length_a   1.000
_cell.length_b   1.000
_cell.length_c   1.000
_cell.angle_alpha   90.00
_cell.angle_beta   90.00
_cell.angle_gamma   90.00
#
_symmetry.space_group_name_H-M   'P 1'
#
loop_
_entity.id
_entity.type
_entity.pdbx_description
1 polymer ?
#
loop_
_entity_poly.entity_id
_entity_poly.type
_entity_poly.pdbx_seq_one_letter_code
_entity_poly.pdbx_strand_id
1 'polypeptide(L)'
;MVLVLYHVMVCTSFAGMKGPSGLPGSTGPEGDPGFIGPPGPPGLPGLSGQSIVIKGDAGPPGVPGQPGFKGLPGLPGPHGLPGPIGPPGDPGRNGLPGLSGAGGYKGDPGLPGQPGTRGLDGPPGPHGFQGPPGPPGTSSIAHGFLITRHSQTTDAPQCPQGTVQIYEGFSLLYVQGNKQAHGQDLGTAGSCLHHFSTMPFMFCNINNVCNFASRNDYSYWLSTPESMPMNMEPLKGQGIQPFISRCTVCEAPAVVIAVHSQTIQIPHCPQGWNSLWIGYSFMMHTSAGAEGSGQALASPGSCLEEFRSVPFIECHGQGTCNYYANSYSFWLATVDVSDMFSKPQSETLKTGDLITRISRCQVCMKRT
;
A
#
# COMPACT_ATOMS: atom_id res chain seq x y z
N MET A 1 -1.29 -22.05 -69.82
CA MET A 1 -1.07 -23.51 -70.02
C MET A 1 0.26 -23.89 -69.37
N VAL A 2 0.23 -24.26 -68.08
CA VAL A 2 1.27 -25.06 -67.40
C VAL A 2 0.53 -25.96 -66.42
N LEU A 3 0.98 -27.21 -66.25
CA LEU A 3 0.25 -28.31 -65.62
C LEU A 3 0.05 -28.16 -64.10
N VAL A 4 -1.13 -28.59 -63.65
CA VAL A 4 -1.33 -29.13 -62.29
C VAL A 4 -0.89 -30.59 -62.29
N LEU A 5 -0.11 -31.02 -61.29
CA LEU A 5 0.22 -32.43 -61.06
C LEU A 5 0.05 -32.79 -59.58
N TYR A 6 -0.61 -33.92 -59.35
CA TYR A 6 -1.03 -34.43 -58.04
C TYR A 6 0.04 -35.33 -57.40
N HIS A 7 0.00 -35.44 -56.06
CA HIS A 7 0.57 -36.50 -55.19
C HIS A 7 2.03 -36.97 -55.44
N VAL A 8 2.87 -37.12 -54.41
CA VAL A 8 2.76 -38.20 -53.40
C VAL A 8 3.17 -37.69 -52.01
N MET A 9 2.38 -38.05 -51.00
CA MET A 9 2.73 -37.85 -49.58
C MET A 9 3.43 -39.12 -49.05
N VAL A 10 4.76 -39.07 -48.90
CA VAL A 10 5.51 -40.17 -48.28
C VAL A 10 5.57 -39.94 -46.77
N CYS A 11 4.87 -40.79 -46.02
CA CYS A 11 4.87 -40.73 -44.56
C CYS A 11 5.89 -41.73 -44.00
N THR A 12 7.09 -41.26 -43.66
CA THR A 12 8.12 -42.07 -42.97
C THR A 12 8.02 -41.90 -41.46
N SER A 13 7.32 -42.84 -40.82
CA SER A 13 7.23 -42.92 -39.35
C SER A 13 8.54 -43.39 -38.73
N PHE A 14 9.33 -42.47 -38.17
CA PHE A 14 10.35 -42.82 -37.18
C PHE A 14 9.72 -42.88 -35.79
N ALA A 15 9.77 -44.04 -35.15
CA ALA A 15 9.40 -44.18 -33.75
C ALA A 15 10.43 -43.43 -32.88
N GLY A 16 9.99 -42.40 -32.16
CA GLY A 16 10.86 -41.65 -31.26
C GLY A 16 11.39 -42.56 -30.14
N MET A 17 12.71 -42.68 -30.03
CA MET A 17 13.35 -43.35 -28.91
C MET A 17 12.96 -42.65 -27.60
N LYS A 18 12.45 -43.41 -26.63
CA LYS A 18 12.17 -42.90 -25.28
C LYS A 18 13.49 -42.42 -24.67
N GLY A 19 13.56 -41.13 -24.32
CA GLY A 19 14.74 -40.54 -23.70
C GLY A 19 15.13 -41.26 -22.40
N PRO A 20 16.43 -41.26 -22.03
CA PRO A 20 16.89 -41.90 -20.80
C PRO A 20 16.20 -41.28 -19.58
N SER A 21 15.87 -42.11 -18.59
CA SER A 21 15.31 -41.66 -17.31
C SER A 21 16.26 -40.66 -16.65
N GLY A 22 15.70 -39.55 -16.14
CA GLY A 22 16.48 -38.55 -15.43
C GLY A 22 17.20 -39.14 -14.21
N LEU A 23 18.41 -38.65 -13.95
CA LEU A 23 19.18 -39.04 -12.76
C LEU A 23 18.41 -38.63 -11.48
N PRO A 24 18.47 -39.43 -10.39
CA PRO A 24 17.90 -39.03 -9.11
C PRO A 24 18.50 -37.69 -8.64
N GLY A 25 17.64 -36.81 -8.12
CA GLY A 25 18.08 -35.52 -7.57
C GLY A 25 19.08 -35.72 -6.43
N SER A 26 20.17 -34.96 -6.45
CA SER A 26 21.16 -34.95 -5.36
C SER A 26 20.51 -34.49 -4.05
N THR A 27 20.83 -35.16 -2.95
CA THR A 27 20.49 -34.73 -1.59
C THR A 27 20.91 -33.28 -1.38
N GLY A 28 20.03 -32.46 -0.82
CA GLY A 28 20.34 -31.05 -0.53
C GLY A 28 21.50 -30.92 0.47
N PRO A 29 22.28 -29.82 0.40
CA PRO A 29 23.33 -29.57 1.37
C PRO A 29 22.76 -29.41 2.78
N GLU A 30 23.56 -29.79 3.78
CA GLU A 30 23.26 -29.56 5.19
C GLU A 30 23.23 -28.04 5.48
N GLY A 31 22.33 -27.60 6.37
CA GLY A 31 22.13 -26.18 6.66
C GLY A 31 23.28 -25.58 7.46
N ASP A 32 23.72 -24.38 7.08
CA ASP A 32 24.82 -23.67 7.73
C ASP A 32 24.54 -23.39 9.23
N PRO A 33 25.56 -23.47 10.11
CA PRO A 33 25.40 -23.10 11.52
C PRO A 33 24.97 -21.63 11.71
N GLY A 34 24.08 -21.40 12.67
CA GLY A 34 23.59 -20.06 12.98
C GLY A 34 24.69 -19.10 13.45
N PHE A 35 24.68 -17.88 12.94
CA PHE A 35 25.67 -16.85 13.25
C PHE A 35 25.63 -16.40 14.73
N ILE A 36 26.81 -16.17 15.30
CA ILE A 36 26.98 -15.61 16.65
C ILE A 36 26.55 -14.14 16.64
N GLY A 37 25.75 -13.74 17.64
CA GLY A 37 25.28 -12.35 17.78
C GLY A 37 26.43 -11.35 18.03
N PRO A 38 26.32 -10.10 17.54
CA PRO A 38 27.37 -9.10 17.68
C PRO A 38 27.59 -8.67 19.15
N PRO A 39 28.83 -8.29 19.54
CA PRO A 39 29.09 -7.70 20.85
C PRO A 39 28.29 -6.43 21.11
N GLY A 40 27.89 -6.21 22.37
CA GLY A 40 27.21 -4.98 22.78
C GLY A 40 28.11 -3.73 22.65
N PRO A 41 27.54 -2.54 22.38
CA PRO A 41 28.30 -1.31 22.20
C PRO A 41 29.00 -0.86 23.51
N PRO A 42 30.17 -0.17 23.41
CA PRO A 42 30.84 0.39 24.58
C PRO A 42 30.00 1.43 25.33
N GLY A 43 30.16 1.49 26.65
CA GLY A 43 29.52 2.52 27.49
C GLY A 43 30.09 3.92 27.23
N LEU A 44 29.23 4.94 27.35
CA LEU A 44 29.61 6.35 27.15
C LEU A 44 30.57 6.84 28.25
N PRO A 45 31.59 7.66 27.92
CA PRO A 45 32.50 8.25 28.91
C PRO A 45 31.78 9.18 29.90
N GLY A 46 32.17 9.10 31.18
CA GLY A 46 31.67 9.99 32.23
C GLY A 46 32.23 11.41 32.14
N LEU A 47 31.37 12.42 32.29
CA LEU A 47 31.76 13.82 32.28
C LEU A 47 32.30 14.29 33.65
N SER A 48 33.55 14.76 33.64
CA SER A 48 34.17 15.59 34.67
C SER A 48 34.55 16.92 33.99
N GLY A 49 34.43 18.11 34.58
CA GLY A 49 34.10 18.47 35.95
C GLY A 49 34.97 19.67 36.37
N GLN A 50 34.48 20.90 36.19
CA GLN A 50 35.14 22.12 36.68
C GLN A 50 34.11 23.10 37.27
N SER A 51 34.51 23.75 38.37
CA SER A 51 33.63 24.42 39.32
C SER A 51 34.13 25.82 39.69
N ILE A 52 33.28 26.86 39.69
CA ILE A 52 33.38 28.06 40.55
C ILE A 52 31.97 28.64 40.86
N VAL A 53 31.52 28.51 42.13
CA VAL A 53 30.88 29.52 43.04
C VAL A 53 30.11 30.73 42.41
N ILE A 54 28.86 31.12 42.78
CA ILE A 54 27.79 30.61 43.70
C ILE A 54 26.44 31.38 43.45
N LYS A 55 25.29 30.83 43.90
CA LYS A 55 23.93 31.45 44.08
C LYS A 55 23.18 31.97 42.83
N GLY A 56 21.99 31.49 42.45
CA GLY A 56 21.21 30.35 42.94
C GLY A 56 19.75 30.40 42.44
N ASP A 57 19.25 29.30 41.86
CA ASP A 57 17.92 29.21 41.21
C ASP A 57 17.08 28.03 41.73
N ALA A 58 15.76 28.10 41.52
CA ALA A 58 14.80 27.06 41.89
C ALA A 58 14.97 25.77 41.05
N GLY A 59 14.66 24.62 41.66
CA GLY A 59 15.13 23.31 41.20
C GLY A 59 14.52 22.77 39.89
N PRO A 60 15.23 21.85 39.21
CA PRO A 60 14.77 21.21 37.98
C PRO A 60 13.60 20.21 38.23
N PRO A 61 12.87 19.82 37.16
CA PRO A 61 11.79 18.82 37.24
C PRO A 61 12.23 17.49 37.85
N GLY A 62 11.30 16.81 38.52
CA GLY A 62 11.55 15.56 39.23
C GLY A 62 12.01 14.40 38.34
N VAL A 63 12.83 13.53 38.92
CA VAL A 63 13.37 12.33 38.26
C VAL A 63 12.28 11.37 37.75
N PRO A 64 12.47 10.71 36.60
CA PRO A 64 11.63 9.60 36.17
C PRO A 64 11.52 8.51 37.25
N GLY A 65 10.33 7.93 37.39
CA GLY A 65 10.07 6.88 38.39
C GLY A 65 11.00 5.67 38.20
N GLN A 66 11.43 5.09 39.32
CA GLN A 66 12.29 3.90 39.30
C GLN A 66 11.60 2.73 38.59
N PRO A 67 12.33 1.91 37.80
CA PRO A 67 11.81 0.65 37.29
C PRO A 67 11.28 -0.23 38.43
N GLY A 68 10.10 -0.82 38.25
CA GLY A 68 9.44 -1.62 39.27
C GLY A 68 10.32 -2.79 39.74
N PHE A 69 10.28 -3.07 41.05
CA PHE A 69 11.06 -4.14 41.66
C PHE A 69 10.82 -5.49 40.97
N LYS A 70 11.92 -6.20 40.67
CA LYS A 70 11.88 -7.58 40.18
C LYS A 70 11.15 -8.45 41.20
N GLY A 71 10.13 -9.18 40.75
CA GLY A 71 9.30 -10.02 41.62
C GLY A 71 10.12 -11.01 42.44
N LEU A 72 9.72 -11.19 43.71
CA LEU A 72 10.38 -12.12 44.62
C LEU A 72 10.34 -13.55 44.05
N PRO A 73 11.40 -14.36 44.27
CA PRO A 73 11.35 -15.79 43.95
C PRO A 73 10.16 -16.46 44.65
N GLY A 74 9.49 -17.37 43.94
CA GLY A 74 8.38 -18.14 44.50
C GLY A 74 8.80 -18.94 45.74
N LEU A 75 7.94 -18.96 46.75
CA LEU A 75 8.17 -19.73 47.98
C LEU A 75 8.34 -21.23 47.65
N PRO A 76 9.22 -21.97 48.36
CA PRO A 76 9.30 -23.42 48.24
C PRO A 76 7.93 -24.07 48.49
N GLY A 77 7.59 -25.07 47.68
CA GLY A 77 6.32 -25.80 47.83
C GLY A 77 6.20 -26.48 49.20
N PRO A 78 4.99 -26.59 49.76
CA PRO A 78 4.77 -27.27 51.04
C PRO A 78 5.18 -28.75 50.95
N HIS A 79 5.63 -29.32 52.07
CA HIS A 79 5.93 -30.75 52.17
C HIS A 79 4.69 -31.59 51.83
N GLY A 80 4.91 -32.70 51.10
CA GLY A 80 3.85 -33.63 50.74
C GLY A 80 3.22 -34.27 51.99
N LEU A 81 1.89 -34.42 51.96
CA LEU A 81 1.13 -35.09 53.02
C LEU A 81 1.45 -36.59 53.05
N PRO A 82 1.45 -37.24 54.23
CA PRO A 82 1.59 -38.70 54.33
C PRO A 82 0.49 -39.43 53.53
N GLY A 83 0.86 -40.55 52.91
CA GLY A 83 -0.08 -41.39 52.15
C GLY A 83 -1.20 -41.96 53.04
N PRO A 84 -2.40 -42.19 52.49
CA PRO A 84 -3.54 -42.70 53.25
C PRO A 84 -3.30 -44.13 53.77
N ILE A 85 -3.87 -44.42 54.94
CA ILE A 85 -3.85 -45.75 55.56
C ILE A 85 -4.69 -46.72 54.71
N GLY A 86 -4.15 -47.92 54.46
CA GLY A 86 -4.83 -48.95 53.66
C GLY A 86 -6.09 -49.51 54.34
N PRO A 87 -7.07 -50.02 53.57
CA PRO A 87 -8.31 -50.54 54.10
C PRO A 87 -8.11 -51.82 54.95
N PRO A 88 -8.99 -52.10 55.94
CA PRO A 88 -8.95 -53.35 56.70
C PRO A 88 -9.17 -54.59 55.81
N GLY A 89 -8.49 -55.69 56.13
CA GLY A 89 -8.64 -56.95 55.40
C GLY A 89 -9.92 -57.72 55.72
N ASP A 90 -10.46 -58.43 54.73
CA ASP A 90 -11.69 -59.22 54.86
C ASP A 90 -11.55 -60.43 55.81
N PRO A 91 -12.64 -60.85 56.50
CA PRO A 91 -12.62 -62.02 57.39
C PRO A 91 -12.34 -63.34 56.65
N GLY A 92 -11.46 -64.16 57.23
CA GLY A 92 -11.07 -65.45 56.66
C GLY A 92 -12.20 -66.49 56.59
N ARG A 93 -12.19 -67.32 55.54
CA ARG A 93 -13.00 -68.54 55.44
C ARG A 93 -12.23 -69.75 55.96
N ASN A 94 -12.93 -70.63 56.67
CA ASN A 94 -12.39 -71.89 57.21
C ASN A 94 -11.86 -72.81 56.10
N GLY A 95 -10.75 -73.49 56.36
CA GLY A 95 -10.06 -74.36 55.39
C GLY A 95 -10.46 -75.83 55.41
N LEU A 96 -9.88 -76.59 54.48
CA LEU A 96 -9.86 -78.06 54.45
C LEU A 96 -8.40 -78.55 54.29
N PRO A 97 -8.07 -79.81 54.68
CA PRO A 97 -6.70 -80.22 54.99
C PRO A 97 -5.80 -80.44 53.77
N GLY A 98 -4.48 -80.37 53.99
CA GLY A 98 -3.47 -80.30 52.94
C GLY A 98 -2.80 -81.62 52.52
N LEU A 99 -1.86 -81.49 51.58
CA LEU A 99 -0.89 -82.49 51.14
C LEU A 99 0.49 -81.82 50.92
N SER A 100 1.55 -82.60 51.07
CA SER A 100 2.89 -82.10 51.42
C SER A 100 3.73 -81.58 50.25
N GLY A 101 4.62 -80.62 50.55
CA GLY A 101 5.29 -79.76 49.57
C GLY A 101 6.47 -80.32 48.77
N ALA A 102 7.05 -79.45 47.94
CA ALA A 102 8.38 -79.59 47.35
C ALA A 102 9.01 -78.20 47.03
N GLY A 103 10.34 -78.18 46.95
CA GLY A 103 11.26 -77.03 46.83
C GLY A 103 10.82 -75.79 46.03
N GLY A 104 11.21 -74.62 46.55
CA GLY A 104 11.03 -73.33 45.88
C GLY A 104 12.08 -73.03 44.80
N TYR A 105 11.76 -72.07 43.95
CA TYR A 105 12.69 -71.43 43.02
C TYR A 105 12.73 -69.92 43.31
N LYS A 106 13.92 -69.32 43.11
CA LYS A 106 14.18 -67.89 43.31
C LYS A 106 13.35 -67.07 42.31
N GLY A 107 12.66 -66.03 42.79
CA GLY A 107 11.88 -65.13 41.93
C GLY A 107 12.75 -64.23 41.05
N ASP A 108 12.24 -63.91 39.87
CA ASP A 108 12.85 -62.98 38.93
C ASP A 108 12.84 -61.52 39.45
N PRO A 109 13.84 -60.69 39.10
CA PRO A 109 13.82 -59.26 39.41
C PRO A 109 12.63 -58.57 38.75
N GLY A 110 11.87 -57.78 39.53
CA GLY A 110 10.73 -57.01 39.03
C GLY A 110 11.13 -55.98 37.97
N LEU A 111 10.27 -55.80 36.97
CA LEU A 111 10.44 -54.80 35.91
C LEU A 111 10.53 -53.37 36.51
N PRO A 112 11.42 -52.50 35.99
CA PRO A 112 11.46 -51.09 36.39
C PRO A 112 10.11 -50.40 36.18
N GLY A 113 9.66 -49.65 37.19
CA GLY A 113 8.42 -48.88 37.11
C GLY A 113 8.45 -47.85 35.99
N GLN A 114 7.31 -47.64 35.31
CA GLN A 114 7.20 -46.63 34.25
C GLN A 114 7.47 -45.21 34.81
N PRO A 115 8.20 -44.35 34.08
CA PRO A 115 8.38 -42.96 34.46
C PRO A 115 7.02 -42.25 34.62
N GLY A 116 6.86 -41.53 35.72
CA GLY A 116 5.63 -40.78 35.99
C GLY A 116 5.34 -39.75 34.90
N THR A 117 4.07 -39.64 34.51
CA THR A 117 3.63 -38.68 33.49
C THR A 117 3.99 -37.25 33.90
N ARG A 118 4.61 -36.51 32.97
CA ARG A 118 4.90 -35.06 33.14
C ARG A 118 3.63 -34.33 33.54
N GLY A 119 3.70 -33.56 34.63
CA GLY A 119 2.58 -32.75 35.10
C GLY A 119 2.14 -31.76 34.02
N LEU A 120 0.83 -31.53 33.93
CA LEU A 120 0.25 -30.57 32.99
C LEU A 120 0.81 -29.17 33.27
N ASP A 121 1.14 -28.43 32.21
CA ASP A 121 1.60 -27.04 32.34
C ASP A 121 0.50 -26.19 32.99
N GLY A 122 0.90 -25.28 33.88
CA GLY A 122 -0.04 -24.41 34.59
C GLY A 122 -0.84 -23.52 33.64
N PRO A 123 -2.09 -23.15 33.97
CA PRO A 123 -2.90 -22.27 33.14
C PRO A 123 -2.18 -20.93 32.93
N PRO A 124 -2.31 -20.29 31.73
CA PRO A 124 -1.77 -18.97 31.48
C PRO A 124 -2.22 -17.97 32.56
N GLY A 125 -1.30 -17.10 32.99
CA GLY A 125 -1.62 -16.03 33.93
C GLY A 125 -2.74 -15.13 33.38
N PRO A 126 -3.61 -14.57 34.25
CA PRO A 126 -4.69 -13.70 33.80
C PRO A 126 -4.15 -12.52 33.00
N HIS A 127 -4.88 -12.12 31.96
CA HIS A 127 -4.53 -10.94 31.17
C HIS A 127 -4.39 -9.73 32.09
N GLY A 128 -3.28 -8.99 31.93
CA GLY A 128 -3.07 -7.75 32.68
C GLY A 128 -4.23 -6.78 32.44
N PHE A 129 -4.60 -6.03 33.48
CA PHE A 129 -5.68 -5.04 33.39
C PHE A 129 -5.42 -4.10 32.21
N GLN A 130 -6.47 -3.85 31.42
CA GLN A 130 -6.42 -2.87 30.36
C GLN A 130 -6.01 -1.53 30.97
N GLY A 131 -4.97 -0.91 30.42
CA GLY A 131 -4.56 0.43 30.85
C GLY A 131 -5.75 1.40 30.76
N PRO A 132 -5.82 2.43 31.62
CA PRO A 132 -6.87 3.43 31.50
C PRO A 132 -6.89 3.97 30.07
N PRO A 133 -8.08 4.30 29.52
CA PRO A 133 -8.16 5.00 28.23
C PRO A 133 -7.17 6.18 28.26
N GLY A 134 -6.38 6.30 27.20
CA GLY A 134 -5.51 7.46 27.05
C GLY A 134 -6.35 8.73 27.21
N PRO A 135 -5.77 9.83 27.75
CA PRO A 135 -6.48 11.10 27.79
C PRO A 135 -7.04 11.38 26.38
N PRO A 136 -8.28 11.88 26.24
CA PRO A 136 -8.83 12.23 24.94
C PRO A 136 -7.77 13.04 24.20
N GLY A 137 -7.32 12.53 23.04
CA GLY A 137 -6.26 13.18 22.29
C GLY A 137 -6.63 14.64 22.14
N THR A 138 -5.75 15.55 22.59
CA THR A 138 -5.99 17.00 22.53
C THR A 138 -6.49 17.30 21.13
N SER A 139 -7.75 17.72 21.03
CA SER A 139 -8.50 17.70 19.78
C SER A 139 -7.71 18.45 18.72
N SER A 140 -7.00 17.70 17.87
CA SER A 140 -6.31 18.26 16.73
C SER A 140 -7.40 18.87 15.89
N ILE A 141 -7.33 20.18 15.72
CA ILE A 141 -8.24 20.95 14.88
C ILE A 141 -7.92 20.54 13.44
N ALA A 142 -8.46 19.39 13.04
CA ALA A 142 -8.46 18.88 11.67
C ALA A 142 -9.77 19.30 10.99
N HIS A 143 -10.14 20.56 11.17
CA HIS A 143 -11.20 21.23 10.41
C HIS A 143 -10.60 21.88 9.16
N GLY A 144 -9.87 21.06 8.40
CA GLY A 144 -9.19 21.41 7.17
C GLY A 144 -9.45 20.31 6.14
N PHE A 145 -10.39 20.55 5.23
CA PHE A 145 -10.60 19.67 4.08
C PHE A 145 -9.49 19.95 3.08
N LEU A 146 -8.70 18.93 2.73
CA LEU A 146 -7.66 19.11 1.71
C LEU A 146 -8.28 19.13 0.32
N ILE A 147 -7.92 20.15 -0.46
CA ILE A 147 -8.17 20.19 -1.90
C ILE A 147 -6.85 20.32 -2.64
N THR A 148 -6.80 19.79 -3.85
CA THR A 148 -5.65 19.94 -4.75
C THR A 148 -6.08 20.66 -6.02
N ARG A 149 -5.24 21.59 -6.46
CA ARG A 149 -5.41 22.34 -7.71
C ARG A 149 -4.21 22.10 -8.61
N HIS A 150 -4.46 21.90 -9.90
CA HIS A 150 -3.44 21.62 -10.92
C HIS A 150 -3.42 22.75 -11.94
N SER A 151 -2.26 23.34 -12.22
CA SER A 151 -2.19 24.48 -13.15
C SER A 151 -2.26 24.09 -14.62
N GLN A 152 -1.92 22.83 -14.93
CA GLN A 152 -1.61 22.39 -16.30
C GLN A 152 -0.52 23.26 -16.97
N THR A 153 0.35 23.92 -16.18
CA THR A 153 1.51 24.72 -16.63
C THR A 153 2.75 24.45 -15.75
N THR A 154 3.89 25.06 -16.09
CA THR A 154 5.14 25.01 -15.30
C THR A 154 5.10 25.82 -14.01
N ASP A 155 4.07 26.66 -13.81
CA ASP A 155 3.93 27.54 -12.65
C ASP A 155 2.94 26.93 -11.66
N ALA A 156 3.21 27.09 -10.36
CA ALA A 156 2.31 26.57 -9.32
C ALA A 156 0.98 27.35 -9.27
N PRO A 157 -0.18 26.67 -9.23
CA PRO A 157 -1.46 27.35 -9.16
C PRO A 157 -1.67 27.98 -7.79
N GLN A 158 -2.24 29.19 -7.74
CA GLN A 158 -2.62 29.81 -6.47
C GLN A 158 -3.83 29.09 -5.85
N CYS A 159 -3.85 28.97 -4.52
CA CYS A 159 -4.99 28.45 -3.80
C CYS A 159 -6.24 29.33 -4.00
N PRO A 160 -7.44 28.74 -4.16
CA PRO A 160 -8.70 29.48 -4.28
C PRO A 160 -8.99 30.38 -3.07
N GLN A 161 -9.82 31.41 -3.27
CA GLN A 161 -10.24 32.32 -2.20
C GLN A 161 -10.92 31.56 -1.06
N GLY A 162 -10.53 31.89 0.18
CA GLY A 162 -11.03 31.22 1.39
C GLY A 162 -10.33 29.89 1.70
N THR A 163 -9.23 29.55 1.02
CA THR A 163 -8.38 28.38 1.32
C THR A 163 -6.93 28.82 1.57
N VAL A 164 -6.16 28.01 2.32
CA VAL A 164 -4.78 28.32 2.72
C VAL A 164 -3.81 27.36 2.06
N GLN A 165 -2.71 27.85 1.48
CA GLN A 165 -1.69 27.00 0.86
C GLN A 165 -0.91 26.21 1.92
N ILE A 166 -0.81 24.89 1.71
CA ILE A 166 0.03 24.01 2.52
C ILE A 166 1.37 23.76 1.82
N TYR A 167 1.32 23.27 0.57
CA TYR A 167 2.52 22.97 -0.20
C TYR A 167 2.29 22.93 -1.71
N GLU A 168 3.38 22.91 -2.47
CA GLU A 168 3.40 22.76 -3.93
C GLU A 168 4.13 21.49 -4.35
N GLY A 169 3.84 21.02 -5.56
CA GLY A 169 4.45 19.83 -6.15
C GLY A 169 4.23 19.71 -7.65
N PHE A 170 4.33 18.48 -8.13
CA PHE A 170 4.11 18.06 -9.51
C PHE A 170 2.89 17.14 -9.61
N SER A 171 2.13 17.31 -10.68
CA SER A 171 0.82 16.70 -10.89
C SER A 171 0.91 15.23 -11.32
N LEU A 172 0.99 14.30 -10.36
CA LEU A 172 0.89 12.87 -10.61
C LEU A 172 -0.56 12.51 -10.98
N LEU A 173 -0.74 11.74 -12.05
CA LEU A 173 -2.03 11.22 -12.49
C LEU A 173 -2.20 9.75 -12.09
N TYR A 174 -1.28 8.89 -12.51
CA TYR A 174 -1.26 7.46 -12.15
C TYR A 174 0.13 6.85 -12.31
N VAL A 175 0.30 5.65 -11.75
CA VAL A 175 1.46 4.78 -11.99
C VAL A 175 1.00 3.46 -12.58
N GLN A 176 1.86 2.80 -13.35
CA GLN A 176 1.61 1.44 -13.85
C GLN A 176 2.81 0.55 -13.51
N GLY A 177 2.60 -0.34 -12.54
CA GLY A 177 3.59 -1.30 -12.08
C GLY A 177 3.16 -2.72 -12.43
N ASN A 178 4.06 -3.55 -12.96
CA ASN A 178 3.76 -4.93 -13.35
C ASN A 178 2.52 -5.04 -14.29
N LYS A 179 2.37 -4.06 -15.20
CA LYS A 179 1.22 -3.87 -16.11
C LYS A 179 -0.12 -3.51 -15.47
N GLN A 180 -0.20 -3.27 -14.16
CA GLN A 180 -1.44 -2.84 -13.50
C GLN A 180 -1.39 -1.34 -13.21
N ALA A 181 -2.40 -0.59 -13.65
CA ALA A 181 -2.54 0.83 -13.33
C ALA A 181 -3.09 1.07 -11.91
N HIS A 182 -2.58 2.11 -11.25
CA HIS A 182 -3.11 2.66 -10.00
C HIS A 182 -3.10 4.19 -10.05
N GLY A 183 -4.29 4.78 -10.09
CA GLY A 183 -4.50 6.22 -10.19
C GLY A 183 -4.53 6.94 -8.85
N GLN A 184 -4.28 8.25 -8.89
CA GLN A 184 -4.63 9.18 -7.81
C GLN A 184 -5.77 10.08 -8.30
N ASP A 185 -6.73 10.36 -7.41
CA ASP A 185 -7.78 11.33 -7.72
C ASP A 185 -7.17 12.74 -7.62
N LEU A 186 -7.27 13.51 -8.70
CA LEU A 186 -6.67 14.83 -8.88
C LEU A 186 -7.23 15.88 -7.91
N GLY A 187 -8.36 15.63 -7.25
CA GLY A 187 -8.86 16.50 -6.19
C GLY A 187 -8.17 16.29 -4.84
N THR A 188 -7.38 15.21 -4.70
CA THR A 188 -6.77 14.78 -3.44
C THR A 188 -5.26 15.01 -3.40
N ALA A 189 -4.70 15.23 -2.21
CA ALA A 189 -3.28 15.54 -2.05
C ALA A 189 -2.31 14.47 -2.63
N GLY A 190 -2.77 13.23 -2.84
CA GLY A 190 -1.99 12.16 -3.45
C GLY A 190 -1.61 12.41 -4.92
N SER A 191 -2.36 13.25 -5.64
CA SER A 191 -2.00 13.69 -6.99
C SER A 191 -0.90 14.75 -7.02
N CYS A 192 -0.46 15.26 -5.86
CA CYS A 192 0.52 16.32 -5.77
C CYS A 192 1.78 15.89 -5.00
N LEU A 193 2.79 15.44 -5.74
CA LEU A 193 4.06 15.00 -5.18
C LEU A 193 5.09 16.13 -5.16
N HIS A 194 5.78 16.34 -4.03
CA HIS A 194 6.82 17.36 -3.91
C HIS A 194 7.94 17.24 -4.95
N HIS A 195 8.28 16.01 -5.34
CA HIS A 195 9.37 15.71 -6.25
C HIS A 195 8.87 14.94 -7.47
N PHE A 196 9.26 15.42 -8.65
CA PHE A 196 9.09 14.69 -9.91
C PHE A 196 10.14 13.58 -10.03
N SER A 197 9.73 12.42 -10.53
CA SER A 197 10.60 11.37 -11.02
C SER A 197 9.87 10.59 -12.10
N THR A 198 10.56 10.19 -13.17
CA THR A 198 10.00 9.25 -14.17
C THR A 198 9.69 7.87 -13.57
N MET A 199 10.27 7.57 -12.40
CA MET A 199 10.00 6.40 -11.58
C MET A 199 9.87 6.83 -10.11
N PRO A 200 8.67 7.18 -9.62
CA PRO A 200 8.44 7.64 -8.25
C PRO A 200 8.25 6.49 -7.24
N PHE A 201 8.36 5.23 -7.68
CA PHE A 201 8.14 4.05 -6.83
C PHE A 201 9.17 2.94 -7.07
N MET A 202 9.16 1.95 -6.19
CA MET A 202 9.95 0.72 -6.26
C MET A 202 9.05 -0.47 -5.90
N PHE A 203 9.43 -1.69 -6.29
CA PHE A 203 8.72 -2.89 -5.92
C PHE A 203 9.62 -3.86 -5.15
N CYS A 204 9.05 -4.55 -4.17
CA CYS A 204 9.71 -5.57 -3.37
C CYS A 204 9.03 -6.93 -3.56
N ASN A 205 9.78 -8.02 -3.46
CA ASN A 205 9.25 -9.38 -3.51
C ASN A 205 9.27 -10.06 -2.13
N ILE A 206 8.65 -11.24 -2.05
CA ILE A 206 8.58 -12.06 -0.83
C ILE A 206 9.94 -12.51 -0.28
N ASN A 207 11.01 -12.41 -1.07
CA ASN A 207 12.38 -12.77 -0.67
C ASN A 207 13.13 -11.56 -0.06
N ASN A 208 12.42 -10.51 0.33
CA ASN A 208 12.98 -9.24 0.83
C ASN A 208 13.94 -8.53 -0.14
N VAL A 209 13.81 -8.80 -1.45
CA VAL A 209 14.58 -8.10 -2.50
C VAL A 209 13.71 -7.04 -3.14
N CYS A 210 14.17 -5.79 -3.07
CA CYS A 210 13.54 -4.65 -3.72
C CYS A 210 14.31 -4.20 -4.95
N ASN A 211 13.60 -3.72 -5.97
CA ASN A 211 14.16 -3.25 -7.23
C ASN A 211 13.58 -1.86 -7.54
N PHE A 212 14.44 -0.97 -8.04
CA PHE A 212 14.09 0.38 -8.43
C PHE A 212 14.49 0.60 -9.90
N ALA A 213 13.57 1.12 -10.72
CA ALA A 213 13.79 1.39 -12.15
C ALA A 213 14.34 0.20 -12.99
N SER A 214 14.27 -1.03 -12.47
CA SER A 214 14.88 -2.23 -13.08
C SER A 214 13.92 -3.03 -13.98
N ARG A 215 12.75 -2.46 -14.28
CA ARG A 215 11.68 -3.07 -15.10
C ARG A 215 11.02 -2.00 -15.97
N ASN A 216 10.26 -2.47 -16.96
CA ASN A 216 9.40 -1.65 -17.81
C ASN A 216 8.11 -1.29 -17.05
N ASP A 217 8.27 -0.46 -16.03
CA ASP A 217 7.19 0.16 -15.27
C ASP A 217 7.10 1.66 -15.64
N TYR A 218 5.95 2.29 -15.40
CA TYR A 218 5.59 3.61 -15.94
C TYR A 218 5.03 4.54 -14.86
N SER A 219 5.18 5.85 -15.07
CA SER A 219 4.47 6.91 -14.34
C SER A 219 3.86 7.91 -15.31
N TYR A 220 2.76 8.52 -14.92
CA TYR A 220 1.97 9.42 -15.75
C TYR A 220 1.65 10.69 -15.00
N TRP A 221 1.87 11.82 -15.67
CA TRP A 221 1.82 13.15 -15.07
C TRP A 221 0.95 14.06 -15.92
N LEU A 222 0.14 14.93 -15.31
CA LEU A 222 -0.55 15.98 -16.07
C LEU A 222 0.50 16.87 -16.74
N SER A 223 0.21 17.32 -17.96
CA SER A 223 1.19 17.99 -18.80
C SER A 223 0.86 19.44 -19.12
N THR A 224 1.87 20.17 -19.59
CA THR A 224 1.78 21.59 -19.98
C THR A 224 1.38 21.76 -21.45
N PRO A 225 1.13 23.01 -21.94
CA PRO A 225 0.90 23.25 -23.36
C PRO A 225 2.16 23.12 -24.22
N GLU A 226 3.31 22.75 -23.63
CA GLU A 226 4.58 22.63 -24.35
C GLU A 226 4.48 21.62 -25.49
N SER A 227 4.96 22.04 -26.66
CA SER A 227 4.83 21.24 -27.88
C SER A 227 5.97 20.23 -27.99
N MET A 228 5.66 19.02 -28.45
CA MET A 228 6.68 17.99 -28.66
C MET A 228 7.73 18.45 -29.70
N PRO A 229 9.03 18.16 -29.47
CA PRO A 229 10.06 18.37 -30.47
C PRO A 229 9.72 17.73 -31.81
N MET A 230 10.06 18.41 -32.91
CA MET A 230 9.72 18.00 -34.29
C MET A 230 10.23 16.60 -34.68
N ASN A 231 11.25 16.08 -33.99
CA ASN A 231 11.79 14.73 -34.21
C ASN A 231 11.01 13.63 -33.45
N MET A 232 10.06 13.98 -32.57
CA MET A 232 9.27 13.08 -31.73
C MET A 232 10.11 12.13 -30.84
N GLU A 233 11.37 12.49 -30.58
CA GLU A 233 12.25 11.69 -29.72
C GLU A 233 11.81 11.76 -28.25
N PRO A 234 11.93 10.66 -27.48
CA PRO A 234 11.60 10.67 -26.06
C PRO A 234 12.47 11.67 -25.28
N LEU A 235 11.80 12.57 -24.56
CA LEU A 235 12.40 13.59 -23.69
C LEU A 235 13.22 12.94 -22.57
N LYS A 236 14.35 13.54 -22.21
CA LYS A 236 15.27 13.01 -21.18
C LYS A 236 15.78 14.11 -20.25
N GLY A 237 15.99 13.75 -18.98
CA GLY A 237 16.60 14.64 -17.98
C GLY A 237 15.86 15.98 -17.86
N GLN A 238 16.61 17.10 -17.84
CA GLN A 238 16.04 18.44 -17.69
C GLN A 238 15.10 18.86 -18.85
N GLY A 239 15.21 18.22 -20.02
CA GLY A 239 14.28 18.46 -21.15
C GLY A 239 12.84 18.01 -20.87
N ILE A 240 12.61 17.24 -19.79
CA ILE A 240 11.27 16.84 -19.35
C ILE A 240 10.58 17.97 -18.56
N GLN A 241 11.32 18.82 -17.84
CA GLN A 241 10.76 19.80 -16.90
C GLN A 241 9.68 20.73 -17.52
N PRO A 242 9.84 21.28 -18.74
CA PRO A 242 8.82 22.13 -19.36
C PRO A 242 7.46 21.45 -19.56
N PHE A 243 7.42 20.11 -19.60
CA PHE A 243 6.24 19.31 -19.93
C PHE A 243 5.41 18.88 -18.71
N ILE A 244 5.91 19.05 -17.47
CA ILE A 244 5.25 18.55 -16.26
C ILE A 244 4.45 19.65 -15.58
N SER A 245 3.15 19.42 -15.38
CA SER A 245 2.28 20.34 -14.65
C SER A 245 2.65 20.44 -13.17
N ARG A 246 2.55 21.66 -12.62
CA ARG A 246 2.58 21.92 -11.18
C ARG A 246 1.20 21.79 -10.54
N CYS A 247 1.23 21.61 -9.22
CA CYS A 247 0.05 21.53 -8.37
C CYS A 247 0.30 22.19 -7.02
N THR A 248 -0.79 22.55 -6.35
CA THR A 248 -0.79 23.13 -5.00
C THR A 248 -1.87 22.45 -4.17
N VAL A 249 -1.53 22.06 -2.95
CA VAL A 249 -2.47 21.52 -1.96
C VAL A 249 -2.87 22.62 -0.99
N CYS A 250 -4.17 22.79 -0.81
CA CYS A 250 -4.77 23.85 -0.03
C CYS A 250 -5.67 23.27 1.07
N GLU A 251 -5.65 23.90 2.25
CA GLU A 251 -6.59 23.64 3.34
C GLU A 251 -7.85 24.49 3.13
N ALA A 252 -9.02 23.84 3.09
CA ALA A 252 -10.32 24.47 2.95
C ALA A 252 -11.15 24.32 4.24
N PRO A 253 -11.88 25.36 4.68
CA PRO A 253 -12.70 25.33 5.89
C PRO A 253 -13.95 24.42 5.76
N ALA A 254 -14.27 23.96 4.55
CA ALA A 254 -15.48 23.18 4.27
C ALA A 254 -15.26 22.17 3.15
N VAL A 255 -16.20 21.21 3.03
CA VAL A 255 -16.25 20.26 1.92
C VAL A 255 -16.31 21.00 0.58
N VAL A 256 -15.55 20.48 -0.38
CA VAL A 256 -15.51 20.95 -1.77
C VAL A 256 -15.95 19.82 -2.70
N ILE A 257 -16.76 20.13 -3.72
CA ILE A 257 -17.28 19.19 -4.71
C ILE A 257 -17.16 19.75 -6.12
N ALA A 258 -17.13 18.89 -7.13
CA ALA A 258 -17.41 19.25 -8.52
C ALA A 258 -18.89 19.05 -8.86
N VAL A 259 -19.41 19.92 -9.74
CA VAL A 259 -20.73 19.79 -10.38
C VAL A 259 -20.54 19.85 -11.89
N HIS A 260 -21.23 18.98 -12.63
CA HIS A 260 -21.14 18.86 -14.09
C HIS A 260 -22.47 19.26 -14.75
N SER A 261 -22.44 19.93 -15.90
CA SER A 261 -23.65 20.39 -16.58
C SER A 261 -24.18 19.46 -17.67
N GLN A 262 -23.34 18.57 -18.21
CA GLN A 262 -23.62 17.81 -19.44
C GLN A 262 -24.05 18.71 -20.62
N THR A 263 -23.60 19.97 -20.62
CA THR A 263 -23.84 20.96 -21.68
C THR A 263 -22.61 21.85 -21.85
N ILE A 264 -22.60 22.71 -22.87
CA ILE A 264 -21.57 23.76 -23.03
C ILE A 264 -21.69 24.90 -22.00
N GLN A 265 -22.79 24.95 -21.24
CA GLN A 265 -23.04 25.97 -20.22
C GLN A 265 -22.40 25.59 -18.89
N ILE A 266 -21.88 26.57 -18.16
CA ILE A 266 -21.29 26.35 -16.84
C ILE A 266 -22.42 25.98 -15.86
N PRO A 267 -22.33 24.84 -15.13
CA PRO A 267 -23.32 24.51 -14.10
C PRO A 267 -23.22 25.49 -12.95
N HIS A 268 -24.32 25.71 -12.23
CA HIS A 268 -24.33 26.58 -11.05
C HIS A 268 -24.00 25.78 -9.78
N CYS A 269 -23.16 26.34 -8.90
CA CYS A 269 -22.98 25.81 -7.55
C CYS A 269 -24.33 25.68 -6.80
N PRO A 270 -24.50 24.66 -5.93
CA PRO A 270 -25.72 24.50 -5.16
C PRO A 270 -25.97 25.67 -4.20
N GLN A 271 -27.23 25.83 -3.77
CA GLN A 271 -27.60 26.88 -2.82
C GLN A 271 -26.81 26.74 -1.50
N GLY A 272 -26.19 27.84 -1.06
CA GLY A 272 -25.29 27.84 0.10
C GLY A 272 -23.83 27.45 -0.19
N TRP A 273 -23.40 27.42 -1.45
CA TRP A 273 -22.02 27.15 -1.85
C TRP A 273 -21.38 28.35 -2.56
N ASN A 274 -20.04 28.41 -2.57
CA ASN A 274 -19.21 29.39 -3.26
C ASN A 274 -18.45 28.70 -4.41
N SER A 275 -18.30 29.39 -5.55
CA SER A 275 -17.44 28.95 -6.64
C SER A 275 -15.97 29.06 -6.25
N LEU A 276 -15.17 28.04 -6.57
CA LEU A 276 -13.71 28.09 -6.52
C LEU A 276 -13.12 28.30 -7.92
N TRP A 277 -13.45 27.41 -8.87
CA TRP A 277 -13.06 27.52 -10.27
C TRP A 277 -14.08 26.84 -11.20
N ILE A 278 -13.89 27.02 -12.51
CA ILE A 278 -14.68 26.39 -13.58
C ILE A 278 -13.76 25.61 -14.52
N GLY A 279 -14.30 24.64 -15.25
CA GLY A 279 -13.47 23.79 -16.10
C GLY A 279 -14.24 22.94 -17.10
N TYR A 280 -13.63 21.82 -17.46
CA TYR A 280 -14.12 20.79 -18.36
C TYR A 280 -14.17 19.44 -17.65
N SER A 281 -15.20 18.66 -17.97
CA SER A 281 -15.57 17.45 -17.24
C SER A 281 -14.68 16.26 -17.62
N PHE A 282 -13.56 16.09 -16.94
CA PHE A 282 -12.62 14.98 -17.12
C PHE A 282 -13.08 13.75 -16.34
N MET A 283 -13.16 12.59 -16.99
CA MET A 283 -13.71 11.37 -16.40
C MET A 283 -12.65 10.28 -16.22
N MET A 284 -11.90 9.95 -17.26
CA MET A 284 -10.87 8.89 -17.22
C MET A 284 -9.86 9.04 -18.34
N HIS A 285 -8.83 8.19 -18.33
CA HIS A 285 -7.74 8.15 -19.30
C HIS A 285 -7.19 6.73 -19.44
N THR A 286 -6.55 6.43 -20.58
CA THR A 286 -5.82 5.18 -20.82
C THR A 286 -4.54 5.43 -21.63
N SER A 287 -3.53 4.56 -21.49
CA SER A 287 -2.31 4.59 -22.33
C SER A 287 -1.73 3.20 -22.58
N ALA A 288 -0.56 2.87 -22.02
CA ALA A 288 0.16 1.63 -22.33
C ALA A 288 -0.63 0.37 -21.94
N GLY A 289 -0.92 -0.48 -22.92
CA GLY A 289 -1.73 -1.69 -22.73
C GLY A 289 -3.23 -1.45 -22.53
N ALA A 290 -3.73 -0.24 -22.83
CA ALA A 290 -5.10 0.21 -22.53
C ALA A 290 -5.46 0.27 -21.03
N GLU A 291 -4.45 0.15 -20.16
CA GLU A 291 -4.55 0.43 -18.73
C GLU A 291 -4.66 1.94 -18.48
N GLY A 292 -5.17 2.32 -17.31
CA GLY A 292 -5.39 3.70 -16.92
C GLY A 292 -6.22 3.84 -15.66
N SER A 293 -6.74 5.03 -15.40
CA SER A 293 -7.57 5.29 -14.22
C SER A 293 -8.63 6.37 -14.47
N GLY A 294 -9.48 6.61 -13.47
CA GLY A 294 -10.60 7.54 -13.53
C GLY A 294 -10.59 8.55 -12.38
N GLN A 295 -11.47 9.54 -12.47
CA GLN A 295 -11.72 10.55 -11.45
C GLN A 295 -13.12 10.34 -10.86
N ALA A 296 -13.31 10.58 -9.57
CA ALA A 296 -14.65 10.62 -9.02
C ALA A 296 -15.36 11.90 -9.51
N LEU A 297 -16.53 11.78 -10.16
CA LEU A 297 -17.25 12.95 -10.71
C LEU A 297 -17.74 13.96 -9.66
N ALA A 298 -17.68 13.62 -8.36
CA ALA A 298 -17.94 14.56 -7.27
C ALA A 298 -16.66 15.25 -6.76
N SER A 299 -15.46 14.75 -7.12
CA SER A 299 -14.17 15.30 -6.71
C SER A 299 -13.80 16.52 -7.55
N PRO A 300 -13.11 17.53 -7.00
CA PRO A 300 -12.49 18.60 -7.80
C PRO A 300 -11.62 18.09 -8.96
N GLY A 301 -11.07 16.86 -8.84
CA GLY A 301 -10.22 16.23 -9.85
C GLY A 301 -10.92 15.91 -11.19
N SER A 302 -12.25 15.81 -11.20
CA SER A 302 -13.01 15.67 -12.45
C SER A 302 -13.18 16.99 -13.22
N CYS A 303 -12.67 18.12 -12.70
CA CYS A 303 -12.89 19.45 -13.26
C CYS A 303 -11.58 20.19 -13.57
N LEU A 304 -10.94 19.80 -14.67
CA LEU A 304 -9.73 20.44 -15.20
C LEU A 304 -10.02 21.82 -15.79
N GLU A 305 -9.23 22.82 -15.44
CA GLU A 305 -9.44 24.21 -15.86
C GLU A 305 -9.17 24.39 -17.37
N GLU A 306 -8.15 23.71 -17.91
CA GLU A 306 -7.83 23.71 -19.34
C GLU A 306 -8.20 22.39 -20.03
N PHE A 307 -8.92 22.48 -21.14
CA PHE A 307 -9.12 21.34 -22.03
C PHE A 307 -7.86 21.06 -22.86
N ARG A 308 -7.44 19.79 -22.90
CA ARG A 308 -6.42 19.25 -23.80
C ARG A 308 -6.92 17.90 -24.33
N SER A 309 -6.69 17.59 -25.60
CA SER A 309 -7.02 16.26 -26.16
C SER A 309 -6.23 15.12 -25.49
N VAL A 310 -5.00 15.39 -25.05
CA VAL A 310 -4.19 14.50 -24.21
C VAL A 310 -3.60 15.36 -23.08
N PRO A 311 -4.20 15.37 -21.86
CA PRO A 311 -3.80 16.26 -20.76
C PRO A 311 -2.64 15.71 -19.92
N PHE A 312 -1.97 14.64 -20.36
CA PHE A 312 -0.93 13.95 -19.59
C PHE A 312 0.18 13.38 -20.49
N ILE A 313 1.36 13.17 -19.92
CA ILE A 313 2.53 12.59 -20.57
C ILE A 313 2.89 11.23 -19.93
N GLU A 314 3.38 10.28 -20.74
CA GLU A 314 3.87 8.97 -20.29
C GLU A 314 5.37 9.06 -19.97
N CYS A 315 5.79 8.54 -18.81
CA CYS A 315 7.18 8.48 -18.37
C CYS A 315 7.57 7.04 -17.97
N HIS A 316 8.82 6.67 -18.22
CA HIS A 316 9.34 5.31 -18.05
C HIS A 316 10.47 5.23 -17.03
N GLY A 317 10.66 4.06 -16.42
CA GLY A 317 11.80 3.77 -15.54
C GLY A 317 13.20 4.09 -16.11
N GLN A 318 13.34 4.15 -17.44
CA GLN A 318 14.60 4.46 -18.13
C GLN A 318 14.94 5.97 -18.17
N GLY A 319 14.16 6.84 -17.53
CA GLY A 319 14.41 8.29 -17.52
C GLY A 319 13.90 9.03 -18.75
N THR A 320 12.95 8.44 -19.48
CA THR A 320 12.35 9.00 -20.70
C THR A 320 10.87 9.33 -20.51
N CYS A 321 10.40 10.41 -21.14
CA CYS A 321 8.97 10.69 -21.29
C CYS A 321 8.57 11.02 -22.74
N ASN A 322 7.35 10.67 -23.15
CA ASN A 322 6.81 10.98 -24.48
C ASN A 322 5.27 10.98 -24.48
N TYR A 323 4.66 11.49 -25.54
CA TYR A 323 3.26 11.26 -25.87
C TYR A 323 3.15 10.14 -26.90
N TYR A 324 2.16 9.26 -26.73
CA TYR A 324 1.93 8.13 -27.63
C TYR A 324 0.53 8.16 -28.24
N ALA A 325 0.39 7.64 -29.47
CA ALA A 325 -0.87 7.70 -30.22
C ALA A 325 -2.02 6.86 -29.60
N ASN A 326 -1.70 5.95 -28.66
CA ASN A 326 -2.64 5.18 -27.87
C ASN A 326 -3.00 5.83 -26.52
N SER A 327 -2.50 7.04 -26.23
CA SER A 327 -2.88 7.79 -25.04
C SER A 327 -4.22 8.50 -25.29
N TYR A 328 -5.27 8.06 -24.58
CA TYR A 328 -6.62 8.60 -24.71
C TYR A 328 -7.08 9.30 -23.44
N SER A 329 -7.86 10.37 -23.60
CA SER A 329 -8.57 11.05 -22.53
C SER A 329 -10.08 11.00 -22.80
N PHE A 330 -10.86 10.83 -21.73
CA PHE A 330 -12.30 10.67 -21.79
C PHE A 330 -12.96 11.77 -20.96
N TRP A 331 -13.91 12.45 -21.60
CA TRP A 331 -14.60 13.62 -21.06
C TRP A 331 -16.11 13.35 -21.09
N LEU A 332 -16.86 13.92 -20.14
CA LEU A 332 -18.33 13.85 -20.23
C LEU A 332 -18.80 14.63 -21.46
N ALA A 333 -19.61 13.98 -22.29
CA ALA A 333 -20.20 14.58 -23.48
C ALA A 333 -21.34 15.55 -23.15
N THR A 334 -21.68 16.44 -24.09
CA THR A 334 -22.94 17.19 -24.02
C THR A 334 -24.13 16.32 -24.44
N VAL A 335 -25.23 16.42 -23.71
CA VAL A 335 -26.46 15.63 -23.94
C VAL A 335 -27.67 16.56 -23.87
N ASP A 336 -28.42 16.64 -24.95
CA ASP A 336 -29.67 17.40 -25.00
C ASP A 336 -30.80 16.64 -24.28
N VAL A 337 -31.65 17.37 -23.55
CA VAL A 337 -32.72 16.80 -22.72
C VAL A 337 -33.74 16.01 -23.55
N SER A 338 -33.94 16.38 -24.82
CA SER A 338 -34.75 15.65 -25.80
C SER A 338 -34.20 14.26 -26.14
N ASP A 339 -32.90 14.05 -25.97
CA ASP A 339 -32.16 12.93 -26.57
C ASP A 339 -31.55 11.97 -25.53
N MET A 340 -31.78 12.20 -24.24
CA MET A 340 -31.28 11.34 -23.14
C MET A 340 -31.64 9.85 -23.30
N PHE A 341 -32.74 9.54 -23.99
CA PHE A 341 -33.22 8.18 -24.27
C PHE A 341 -33.29 7.85 -25.77
N SER A 342 -32.77 8.74 -26.63
CA SER A 342 -32.65 8.48 -28.07
C SER A 342 -31.33 7.75 -28.36
N LYS A 343 -31.17 7.24 -29.59
CA LYS A 343 -29.89 6.64 -30.00
C LYS A 343 -28.87 7.77 -30.20
N PRO A 344 -27.70 7.77 -29.53
CA PRO A 344 -26.68 8.80 -29.72
C PRO A 344 -26.25 8.89 -31.19
N GLN A 345 -26.16 10.11 -31.72
CA GLN A 345 -25.62 10.36 -33.05
C GLN A 345 -24.10 10.23 -33.01
N SER A 346 -23.53 9.48 -33.97
CA SER A 346 -22.08 9.27 -34.06
C SER A 346 -21.41 10.44 -34.78
N GLU A 347 -20.53 11.14 -34.08
CA GLU A 347 -19.82 12.33 -34.59
C GLU A 347 -18.31 12.17 -34.46
N THR A 348 -17.57 12.72 -35.43
CA THR A 348 -16.10 12.78 -35.41
C THR A 348 -15.65 14.24 -35.48
N LEU A 349 -15.24 14.77 -34.33
CA LEU A 349 -14.81 16.16 -34.20
C LEU A 349 -13.34 16.35 -34.56
N LYS A 350 -12.98 17.56 -34.98
CA LYS A 350 -11.61 17.97 -35.31
C LYS A 350 -11.22 19.22 -34.51
N THR A 351 -9.95 19.60 -34.55
CA THR A 351 -9.41 20.82 -33.95
C THR A 351 -10.25 22.04 -34.34
N GLY A 352 -10.65 22.84 -33.35
CA GLY A 352 -11.63 23.92 -33.48
C GLY A 352 -12.96 23.57 -32.81
N ASP A 353 -13.55 22.43 -33.17
CA ASP A 353 -14.90 22.05 -32.73
C ASP A 353 -14.94 21.15 -31.49
N LEU A 354 -13.79 20.62 -31.04
CA LEU A 354 -13.69 19.65 -29.92
C LEU A 354 -14.48 20.07 -28.67
N ILE A 355 -14.43 21.35 -28.30
CA ILE A 355 -15.04 21.89 -27.08
C ILE A 355 -16.58 21.88 -27.15
N THR A 356 -17.18 21.90 -28.35
CA THR A 356 -18.65 21.98 -28.54
C THR A 356 -19.41 20.79 -27.97
N ARG A 357 -18.77 19.63 -27.85
CA ARG A 357 -19.33 18.41 -27.25
C ARG A 357 -18.79 18.09 -25.85
N ILE A 358 -18.05 18.98 -25.21
CA ILE A 358 -17.48 18.73 -23.87
C ILE A 358 -18.30 19.42 -22.78
N SER A 359 -18.79 18.63 -21.83
CA SER A 359 -19.50 19.09 -20.65
C SER A 359 -18.64 20.02 -19.80
N ARG A 360 -19.20 21.15 -19.38
CA ARG A 360 -18.57 22.05 -18.40
C ARG A 360 -18.77 21.58 -16.97
N CYS A 361 -17.94 22.09 -16.09
CA CYS A 361 -18.03 21.85 -14.66
C CYS A 361 -17.69 23.11 -13.85
N GLN A 362 -18.11 23.12 -12.59
CA GLN A 362 -17.78 24.12 -11.60
C GLN A 362 -17.40 23.41 -10.30
N VAL A 363 -16.29 23.84 -9.67
CA VAL A 363 -15.87 23.36 -8.35
C VAL A 363 -16.37 24.34 -7.29
N CYS A 364 -17.02 23.80 -6.26
CA CYS A 364 -17.82 24.54 -5.30
C CYS A 364 -17.43 24.16 -3.87
N MET A 365 -17.27 25.14 -2.98
CA MET A 365 -17.04 24.95 -1.55
C MET A 365 -18.28 25.35 -0.75
N LYS A 366 -18.66 24.57 0.26
CA LYS A 366 -19.81 24.89 1.11
C LYS A 366 -19.53 26.16 1.93
N ARG A 367 -20.50 27.07 2.06
CA ARG A 367 -20.39 28.23 2.98
C ARG A 367 -20.48 27.74 4.43
N THR A 368 -19.63 28.31 5.28
CA THR A 368 -19.54 28.07 6.73
C THR A 368 -19.94 29.33 7.49
#